data_AF-A0A524N6C0-F1
#
_entry.id   AF-A0A524N6C0-F1
#
_cell.length_a   1.000
_cell.length_b   1.000
_cell.length_c   1.000
_cell.angle_alpha   90.00
_cell.angle_beta   90.00
_cell.angle_gamma   90.00
#
_symmetry.space_group_name_H-M   'P 1'
#
loop_
_entity.id
_entity.type
_entity.pdbx_description
1 polymer ?
#
loop_
_entity_poly.entity_id
_entity_poly.type
_entity_poly.pdbx_seq_one_letter_code
_entity_poly.pdbx_strand_id
1 'polypeptide(L)'
;MPSPIEEVEAFLLENGLDRIDFHGTDYAWGFREDEPIIALIQSSDGGAAFQAAMSLYWAAAEYIAKPWCLFLEVEGLAPHHRQMLDNLTKQYNIQVLSGDTELFVSIKTQLNKLVTILGEYIPVGSTEPLKALGDSVKTWREEKPVNEYRYDLEIETGNLGIYEENGALIPSRKTIPLTAASSDISIEGILPRLVNIEAGLSFDTEHRNLPMVFKLHIGETSQLVTRFEADKSNIIEATSFWGLHQGFTLTNKLAFIEPNTGDILFNCLRGLDDRGTDKNSR
;
A
#
# COMPACT_ATOMS: atom_id res chain seq x y z
N MET A 1 24.93 13.50 -25.71
CA MET A 1 24.50 12.68 -24.56
C MET A 1 23.00 12.85 -24.46
N PRO A 2 22.23 11.78 -24.24
CA PRO A 2 20.79 11.92 -24.03
C PRO A 2 20.52 12.82 -22.82
N SER A 3 19.39 13.50 -22.84
CA SER A 3 18.90 14.22 -21.66
C SER A 3 18.51 13.22 -20.56
N PRO A 4 18.49 13.62 -19.28
CA PRO A 4 18.12 12.72 -18.19
C PRO A 4 16.75 12.06 -18.38
N ILE A 5 15.80 12.76 -19.00
CA ILE A 5 14.46 12.24 -19.27
C ILE A 5 14.45 11.18 -20.39
N GLU A 6 15.28 11.35 -21.42
CA GLU A 6 15.43 10.37 -22.51
C GLU A 6 16.05 9.07 -21.98
N GLU A 7 17.00 9.16 -21.04
CA GLU A 7 17.61 7.99 -20.39
C GLU A 7 16.60 7.25 -19.50
N VAL A 8 15.80 8.00 -18.75
CA VAL A 8 14.68 7.45 -17.95
C VAL A 8 13.66 6.75 -18.84
N GLU A 9 13.23 7.40 -19.91
CA GLU A 9 12.23 6.85 -20.83
C GLU A 9 12.72 5.55 -21.48
N ALA A 10 13.95 5.54 -22.00
CA ALA A 10 14.56 4.34 -22.57
C ALA A 10 14.60 3.19 -21.55
N PHE A 11 15.05 3.45 -20.33
CA PHE A 11 15.10 2.45 -19.27
C PHE A 11 13.72 1.92 -18.88
N LEU A 12 12.71 2.78 -18.76
CA LEU A 12 11.35 2.37 -18.40
C LEU A 12 10.70 1.50 -19.49
N LEU A 13 10.86 1.89 -20.76
CA LEU A 13 10.37 1.13 -21.92
C LEU A 13 11.05 -0.25 -22.04
N GLU A 14 12.39 -0.29 -21.88
CA GLU A 14 13.15 -1.55 -21.88
C GLU A 14 12.68 -2.52 -20.78
N ASN A 15 12.13 -1.99 -19.68
CA ASN A 15 11.64 -2.77 -18.56
C ASN A 15 10.11 -3.00 -18.59
N GLY A 16 9.43 -2.66 -19.68
CA GLY A 16 8.03 -3.00 -19.92
C GLY A 16 7.02 -2.01 -19.33
N LEU A 17 7.44 -0.79 -18.96
CA LEU A 17 6.54 0.31 -18.64
C LEU A 17 6.35 1.18 -19.89
N ASP A 18 5.10 1.34 -20.28
CA ASP A 18 4.72 2.15 -21.43
C ASP A 18 4.50 3.61 -21.01
N ARG A 19 4.80 4.52 -21.93
CA ARG A 19 4.46 5.94 -21.81
C ARG A 19 2.94 6.08 -21.85
N ILE A 20 2.36 6.74 -20.84
CA ILE A 20 0.90 7.00 -20.79
C ILE A 20 0.60 8.49 -20.62
N ASP A 21 -0.54 8.91 -21.15
CA ASP A 21 -1.08 10.24 -20.89
C ASP A 21 -1.77 10.25 -19.53
N PHE A 22 -1.34 11.13 -18.62
CA PHE A 22 -1.95 11.23 -17.29
C PHE A 22 -2.08 12.70 -16.88
N HIS A 23 -3.33 13.13 -16.71
CA HIS A 23 -3.65 14.54 -16.49
C HIS A 23 -3.00 15.11 -15.22
N GLY A 24 -2.36 16.27 -15.34
CA GLY A 24 -1.68 16.92 -14.21
C GLY A 24 -0.23 16.48 -14.02
N THR A 25 0.33 15.73 -14.97
CA THR A 25 1.75 15.36 -15.02
C THR A 25 2.35 15.76 -16.35
N ASP A 26 3.65 16.08 -16.36
CA ASP A 26 4.42 16.23 -17.59
C ASP A 26 4.78 14.86 -18.14
N TYR A 27 5.02 13.90 -17.24
CA TYR A 27 5.36 12.55 -17.59
C TYR A 27 4.70 11.49 -16.71
N ALA A 28 4.24 10.40 -17.32
CA ALA A 28 3.75 9.22 -16.64
C ALA A 28 4.10 7.94 -17.40
N TRP A 29 4.36 6.87 -16.66
CA TRP A 29 4.60 5.54 -17.20
C TRP A 29 3.90 4.48 -16.35
N GLY A 30 3.36 3.46 -17.00
CA GLY A 30 2.60 2.40 -16.35
C GLY A 30 2.67 1.07 -17.08
N PHE A 31 2.19 0.01 -16.44
CA PHE A 31 2.02 -1.30 -17.09
C PHE A 31 0.74 -1.37 -17.92
N ARG A 32 -0.20 -0.44 -17.70
CA ARG A 32 -1.51 -0.36 -18.34
C ARG A 32 -1.86 1.10 -18.61
N GLU A 33 -2.76 1.31 -19.56
CA GLU A 33 -3.39 2.60 -19.80
C GLU A 33 -4.12 3.08 -18.53
N ASP A 34 -4.11 4.38 -18.28
CA ASP A 34 -4.73 5.04 -17.11
C ASP A 34 -4.21 4.63 -15.72
N GLU A 35 -3.11 3.87 -15.63
CA GLU A 35 -2.55 3.40 -14.35
C GLU A 35 -1.06 3.69 -14.23
N PRO A 36 -0.71 4.94 -13.82
CA PRO A 36 0.68 5.30 -13.66
C PRO A 36 1.33 4.53 -12.50
N ILE A 37 2.50 3.97 -12.77
CA ILE A 37 3.41 3.47 -11.74
C ILE A 37 4.34 4.61 -11.31
N ILE A 38 4.93 5.29 -12.30
CA ILE A 38 5.81 6.44 -12.10
C ILE A 38 5.17 7.64 -12.78
N ALA A 39 5.07 8.75 -12.07
CA ALA A 39 4.73 10.05 -12.63
C ALA A 39 5.81 11.09 -12.28
N LEU A 40 5.94 12.11 -13.11
CA LEU A 40 6.87 13.21 -12.95
C LEU A 40 6.19 14.53 -13.33
N ILE A 41 6.35 15.51 -12.45
CA ILE A 41 6.01 16.92 -12.69
C ILE A 41 7.33 17.70 -12.75
N GLN A 42 7.60 18.36 -13.88
CA GLN A 42 8.75 19.23 -14.09
C GLN A 42 8.26 20.67 -14.25
N SER A 43 8.61 21.54 -13.30
CA SER A 43 8.14 22.93 -13.33
C SER A 43 9.18 23.88 -12.77
N SER A 44 9.28 25.07 -13.36
CA SER A 44 10.03 26.19 -12.78
C SER A 44 9.22 26.99 -11.75
N ASP A 45 7.90 26.75 -11.68
CA ASP A 45 6.98 27.35 -10.70
C ASP A 45 6.61 26.31 -9.63
N GLY A 46 7.19 26.48 -8.43
CA GLY A 46 6.89 25.68 -7.25
C GLY A 46 5.43 25.72 -6.79
N GLY A 47 4.73 26.84 -6.98
CA GLY A 47 3.31 26.94 -6.67
C GLY A 47 2.48 26.09 -7.62
N ALA A 48 2.73 26.19 -8.92
CA ALA A 48 2.04 25.39 -9.94
C ALA A 48 2.30 23.89 -9.77
N ALA A 49 3.55 23.48 -9.52
CA ALA A 49 3.92 22.08 -9.30
C ALA A 49 3.20 21.50 -8.07
N PHE A 50 3.16 22.26 -6.97
CA PHE A 50 2.44 21.88 -5.77
C PHE A 50 0.95 21.69 -6.08
N GLN A 51 0.30 22.65 -6.73
CA GLN A 51 -1.13 22.54 -7.08
C GLN A 51 -1.43 21.35 -7.99
N ALA A 52 -0.54 21.03 -8.94
CA ALA A 52 -0.66 19.86 -9.78
C ALA A 52 -0.59 18.56 -8.95
N ALA A 53 0.42 18.40 -8.09
CA ALA A 53 0.55 17.25 -7.20
C ALA A 53 -0.64 17.11 -6.24
N MET A 54 -1.09 18.21 -5.65
CA MET A 54 -2.28 18.27 -4.81
C MET A 54 -3.53 17.81 -5.55
N SER A 55 -3.70 18.23 -6.80
CA SER A 55 -4.84 17.83 -7.64
C SER A 55 -4.83 16.31 -7.90
N LEU A 56 -3.66 15.70 -8.12
CA LEU A 56 -3.53 14.26 -8.31
C LEU A 56 -3.98 13.45 -7.08
N TYR A 57 -3.72 13.94 -5.86
CA TYR A 57 -4.00 13.18 -4.63
C TYR A 57 -5.31 13.56 -3.91
N TRP A 58 -5.81 14.79 -4.08
CA TRP A 58 -7.07 15.26 -3.47
C TRP A 58 -8.25 15.40 -4.43
N ALA A 59 -8.03 15.75 -5.70
CA ALA A 59 -9.13 15.89 -6.66
C ALA A 59 -9.51 14.54 -7.29
N ALA A 60 -8.58 13.59 -7.29
CA ALA A 60 -8.86 12.20 -7.62
C ALA A 60 -9.72 11.57 -6.53
N ALA A 61 -11.00 11.33 -6.85
CA ALA A 61 -11.80 10.41 -6.07
C ALA A 61 -11.10 9.04 -5.96
N GLU A 62 -11.44 8.25 -4.94
CA GLU A 62 -10.83 6.94 -4.62
C GLU A 62 -10.79 5.93 -5.79
N TYR A 63 -11.44 6.24 -6.92
CA TYR A 63 -11.52 5.42 -8.13
C TYR A 63 -10.55 5.81 -9.27
N ILE A 64 -9.82 6.93 -9.18
CA ILE A 64 -8.81 7.28 -10.20
C ILE A 64 -7.47 6.70 -9.75
N ALA A 65 -6.84 5.90 -10.61
CA ALA A 65 -5.55 5.30 -10.32
C ALA A 65 -4.49 6.38 -10.08
N LYS A 66 -4.01 6.47 -8.84
CA LYS A 66 -2.96 7.40 -8.44
C LYS A 66 -1.60 6.82 -8.87
N PRO A 67 -0.61 7.66 -9.21
CA PRO A 67 0.74 7.16 -9.44
C PRO A 67 1.26 6.51 -8.16
N TRP A 68 1.80 5.30 -8.30
CA TRP A 68 2.45 4.64 -7.17
C TRP A 68 3.58 5.50 -6.62
N CYS A 69 4.42 6.07 -7.50
CA CYS A 69 5.43 7.06 -7.16
C CYS A 69 5.30 8.33 -8.01
N LEU A 70 5.28 9.49 -7.35
CA LEU A 70 5.29 10.81 -7.99
C LEU A 70 6.61 11.53 -7.70
N PHE A 71 7.32 11.90 -8.75
CA PHE A 71 8.48 12.77 -8.68
C PHE A 71 8.08 14.22 -9.00
N LEU A 72 8.58 15.16 -8.21
CA LEU A 72 8.45 16.60 -8.48
C LEU A 72 9.84 17.18 -8.64
N GLU A 73 10.20 17.52 -9.87
CA GLU A 73 11.43 18.26 -10.17
C GLU A 73 11.08 19.74 -10.28
N VAL A 74 11.42 20.48 -9.23
CA VAL A 74 11.00 21.88 -9.12
C VAL A 74 11.99 22.71 -8.32
N GLU A 75 12.20 23.93 -8.79
CA GLU A 75 12.93 24.97 -8.05
C GLU A 75 11.97 25.86 -7.26
N GLY A 76 12.42 26.38 -6.12
CA GLY A 76 11.68 27.42 -5.41
C GLY A 76 10.37 26.98 -4.74
N LEU A 77 10.22 25.71 -4.38
CA LEU A 77 9.06 25.25 -3.61
C LEU A 77 9.02 25.94 -2.24
N ALA A 78 7.90 26.62 -1.94
CA ALA A 78 7.74 27.32 -0.66
C ALA A 78 7.81 26.33 0.53
N PRO A 79 8.40 26.71 1.68
CA PRO A 79 8.61 25.78 2.80
C PRO A 79 7.34 25.09 3.32
N HIS A 80 6.20 25.79 3.30
CA HIS A 80 4.92 25.23 3.74
C HIS A 80 4.35 24.21 2.73
N HIS A 81 4.53 24.44 1.42
CA HIS A 81 4.20 23.43 0.40
C HIS A 81 5.09 22.20 0.55
N ARG A 82 6.39 22.38 0.78
CA ARG A 82 7.33 21.29 1.01
C ARG A 82 6.92 20.44 2.22
N GLN A 83 6.65 21.08 3.36
CA GLN A 83 6.20 20.38 4.57
C GLN A 83 4.93 19.57 4.33
N MET A 84 4.00 20.10 3.55
CA MET A 84 2.75 19.41 3.23
C MET A 84 2.98 18.20 2.32
N LEU A 85 3.86 18.30 1.31
CA LEU A 85 4.26 17.16 0.49
C LEU A 85 5.01 16.10 1.32
N ASP A 86 5.93 16.51 2.19
CA ASP A 86 6.68 15.59 3.06
C ASP A 86 5.73 14.82 4.01
N ASN A 87 4.65 15.46 4.47
CA ASN A 87 3.62 14.79 5.26
C ASN A 87 2.86 13.74 4.44
N LEU A 88 2.55 14.03 3.18
CA LEU A 88 1.91 13.09 2.26
C LEU A 88 2.84 11.96 1.85
N THR A 89 4.16 12.17 1.86
CA THR A 89 5.15 11.13 1.53
C THR A 89 5.01 9.88 2.43
N LYS A 90 4.43 10.03 3.62
CA LYS A 90 4.12 8.89 4.52
C LYS A 90 3.00 7.99 4.00
N GLN A 91 2.05 8.55 3.24
CA GLN A 91 0.90 7.84 2.70
C GLN A 91 1.09 7.49 1.22
N TYR A 92 1.78 8.34 0.48
CA TYR A 92 2.00 8.25 -0.96
C TYR A 92 3.48 8.39 -1.27
N ASN A 93 4.02 7.67 -2.25
CA ASN A 93 5.46 7.74 -2.55
C ASN A 93 5.79 9.00 -3.38
N ILE A 94 5.70 10.17 -2.74
CA ILE A 94 5.97 11.47 -3.36
C ILE A 94 7.41 11.90 -3.03
N GLN A 95 8.17 12.29 -4.06
CA GLN A 95 9.57 12.69 -3.93
C GLN A 95 9.82 14.02 -4.62
N VAL A 96 10.26 15.02 -3.85
CA VAL A 96 10.69 16.32 -4.39
C VAL A 96 12.18 16.26 -4.67
N LEU A 97 12.55 16.39 -5.94
CA LEU A 97 13.92 16.37 -6.45
C LEU A 97 14.45 17.81 -6.53
N SER A 98 15.69 18.03 -6.11
CA SER A 98 16.33 19.35 -6.15
C SER A 98 17.66 19.26 -6.87
N GLY A 99 17.81 20.00 -7.99
CA GLY A 99 19.06 20.39 -8.68
C GLY A 99 20.06 19.28 -9.04
N ASP A 100 20.64 18.65 -8.01
CA ASP A 100 21.68 17.62 -8.09
C ASP A 100 21.15 16.19 -7.91
N THR A 101 19.85 16.00 -7.65
CA THR A 101 19.28 14.65 -7.51
C THR A 101 19.22 13.93 -8.86
N GLU A 102 19.91 12.80 -8.99
CA GLU A 102 19.82 11.94 -10.18
C GLU A 102 18.43 11.29 -10.27
N LEU A 103 17.53 11.92 -11.04
CA LEU A 103 16.18 11.42 -11.37
C LEU A 103 16.22 9.94 -11.75
N PHE A 104 17.17 9.56 -12.61
CA PHE A 104 17.37 8.19 -13.07
C PHE A 104 17.63 7.20 -11.93
N VAL A 105 18.56 7.52 -11.02
CA VAL A 105 18.87 6.66 -9.86
C VAL A 105 17.67 6.53 -8.93
N SER A 106 16.93 7.62 -8.73
CA SER A 106 15.74 7.63 -7.88
C SER A 106 14.66 6.72 -8.46
N ILE A 107 14.35 6.85 -9.75
CA ILE A 107 13.38 6.00 -10.47
C ILE A 107 13.80 4.53 -10.42
N LYS A 108 15.05 4.23 -10.76
CA LYS A 108 15.58 2.86 -10.73
C LYS A 108 15.47 2.23 -9.34
N THR A 109 15.75 3.00 -8.29
CA THR A 109 15.63 2.55 -6.89
C THR A 109 14.18 2.22 -6.55
N GLN A 110 13.23 3.06 -6.96
CA GLN A 110 11.81 2.80 -6.71
C GLN A 110 11.32 1.56 -7.47
N LEU A 111 11.69 1.38 -8.73
CA LEU A 111 11.29 0.20 -9.48
C LEU A 111 11.87 -1.10 -8.90
N ASN A 112 13.12 -1.09 -8.45
CA ASN A 112 13.70 -2.24 -7.75
C ASN A 112 12.96 -2.54 -6.43
N LYS A 113 12.54 -1.49 -5.71
CA LYS A 113 11.72 -1.63 -4.50
C LYS A 113 10.35 -2.21 -4.83
N LEU A 114 9.71 -1.77 -5.92
CA LEU A 114 8.44 -2.30 -6.38
C LEU A 114 8.52 -3.80 -6.65
N VAL A 115 9.53 -4.22 -7.42
CA VAL A 115 9.82 -5.64 -7.70
C VAL A 115 10.04 -6.44 -6.42
N THR A 116 10.79 -5.87 -5.47
CA THR A 116 11.06 -6.55 -4.18
C THR A 116 9.79 -6.71 -3.35
N ILE A 117 8.92 -5.70 -3.32
CA ILE A 117 7.67 -5.73 -2.56
C ILE A 117 6.67 -6.69 -3.20
N LEU A 118 6.51 -6.62 -4.53
CA LEU A 118 5.54 -7.40 -5.30
C LEU A 118 6.12 -8.71 -5.84
N GLY A 119 7.18 -9.23 -5.22
CA GLY A 119 7.89 -10.43 -5.66
C GLY A 119 7.00 -11.68 -5.75
N GLU A 120 5.94 -11.74 -4.96
CA GLU A 120 4.96 -12.83 -4.94
C GLU A 120 4.17 -12.96 -6.27
N TYR A 121 4.10 -11.89 -7.06
CA TYR A 121 3.47 -11.89 -8.38
C TYR A 121 4.45 -12.17 -9.52
N ILE A 122 5.72 -12.44 -9.21
CA ILE A 122 6.77 -12.70 -10.19
C ILE A 122 7.10 -14.20 -10.19
N PRO A 123 7.11 -14.87 -11.36
CA PRO A 123 7.51 -16.27 -11.45
C PRO A 123 8.91 -16.51 -10.87
N VAL A 124 9.03 -17.57 -10.05
CA VAL A 124 10.30 -17.95 -9.42
C VAL A 124 11.39 -18.16 -10.48
N GLY A 125 12.51 -17.46 -10.31
CA GLY A 125 13.66 -17.55 -11.23
C GLY A 125 13.55 -16.67 -12.48
N SER A 126 12.61 -15.72 -12.53
CA SER A 126 12.52 -14.75 -13.62
C SER A 126 13.84 -13.98 -13.80
N THR A 127 14.33 -13.94 -15.04
CA THR A 127 15.52 -13.15 -15.43
C THR A 127 15.18 -11.69 -15.74
N GLU A 128 13.90 -11.37 -15.97
CA GLU A 128 13.38 -10.04 -16.27
C GLU A 128 12.24 -9.69 -15.29
N PRO A 129 12.54 -9.45 -14.00
CA PRO A 129 11.52 -9.41 -12.95
C PRO A 129 10.51 -8.28 -13.10
N LEU A 130 10.93 -7.09 -13.56
CA LEU A 130 10.04 -5.95 -13.73
C LEU A 130 9.04 -6.15 -14.87
N LYS A 131 9.49 -6.74 -15.98
CA LYS A 131 8.64 -7.10 -17.10
C LYS A 131 7.66 -8.22 -16.73
N ALA A 132 8.14 -9.24 -16.02
CA ALA A 132 7.28 -10.31 -15.52
C ALA A 132 6.21 -9.80 -14.53
N LEU A 133 6.55 -8.83 -13.68
CA LEU A 133 5.56 -8.13 -12.85
C LEU A 133 4.53 -7.40 -13.70
N GLY A 134 4.98 -6.67 -14.74
CA GLY A 134 4.09 -5.98 -15.68
C GLY A 134 3.13 -6.94 -16.39
N ASP A 135 3.62 -8.10 -16.82
CA ASP A 135 2.80 -9.15 -17.44
C ASP A 135 1.75 -9.71 -16.45
N SER A 136 2.10 -9.91 -15.18
CA SER A 136 1.15 -10.31 -14.14
C SER A 136 0.10 -9.23 -13.89
N VAL A 137 0.51 -7.97 -13.70
CA VAL A 137 -0.42 -6.85 -13.47
C VAL A 137 -1.43 -6.72 -14.61
N LYS A 138 -1.01 -6.96 -15.87
CA LYS A 138 -1.90 -6.91 -17.04
C LYS A 138 -3.05 -7.92 -16.95
N THR A 139 -2.88 -9.05 -16.26
CA THR A 139 -3.90 -10.10 -16.14
C THR A 139 -4.75 -10.03 -14.87
N TRP A 140 -4.39 -9.19 -13.88
CA TRP A 140 -5.10 -9.13 -12.58
C TRP A 140 -6.61 -8.92 -12.67
N ARG A 141 -7.09 -8.13 -13.64
CA ARG A 141 -8.53 -7.92 -13.85
C ARG A 141 -9.28 -9.21 -14.18
N GLU A 142 -8.62 -10.11 -14.91
CA GLU A 142 -9.18 -11.37 -15.39
C GLU A 142 -8.96 -12.49 -14.38
N GLU A 143 -7.73 -12.61 -13.86
CA GLU A 143 -7.31 -13.69 -12.98
C GLU A 143 -7.70 -13.46 -11.51
N LYS A 144 -7.79 -12.19 -11.07
CA LYS A 144 -8.08 -11.79 -9.69
C LYS A 144 -7.28 -12.59 -8.65
N PRO A 145 -5.94 -12.55 -8.70
CA PRO A 145 -5.12 -13.38 -7.82
C PRO A 145 -5.39 -13.02 -6.36
N VAL A 146 -5.54 -14.06 -5.54
CA VAL A 146 -5.85 -13.94 -4.11
C VAL A 146 -4.74 -14.58 -3.31
N ASN A 147 -4.15 -13.80 -2.39
CA ASN A 147 -3.15 -14.28 -1.45
C ASN A 147 -3.75 -14.24 -0.04
N GLU A 148 -3.92 -15.41 0.59
CA GLU A 148 -4.45 -15.53 1.95
C GLU A 148 -3.44 -16.26 2.85
N TYR A 149 -3.14 -15.63 4.00
CA TYR A 149 -2.25 -16.17 5.01
C TYR A 149 -2.97 -16.32 6.34
N ARG A 150 -2.67 -17.42 7.03
CA ARG A 150 -3.22 -17.73 8.35
C ARG A 150 -2.08 -17.91 9.33
N TYR A 151 -2.17 -17.21 10.45
CA TYR A 151 -1.19 -17.22 11.54
C TYR A 151 -1.87 -17.58 12.84
N ASP A 152 -1.33 -18.57 13.55
CA ASP A 152 -1.75 -18.88 14.90
C ASP A 152 -0.84 -18.08 15.85
N LEU A 153 -1.43 -17.16 16.60
CA LEU A 153 -0.66 -16.12 17.30
C LEU A 153 -1.33 -15.68 18.59
N GLU A 154 -0.59 -14.96 19.44
CA GLU A 154 -1.15 -14.29 20.60
C GLU A 154 -1.72 -12.93 20.19
N ILE A 155 -2.92 -12.58 20.67
CA ILE A 155 -3.54 -11.28 20.44
C ILE A 155 -3.81 -10.63 21.80
N GLU A 156 -2.99 -9.65 22.16
CA GLU A 156 -3.29 -8.81 23.32
C GLU A 156 -4.29 -7.72 22.90
N THR A 157 -5.32 -7.52 23.71
CA THR A 157 -6.40 -6.57 23.41
C THR A 157 -6.29 -5.33 24.27
N GLY A 158 -6.46 -4.16 23.66
CA GLY A 158 -6.68 -2.89 24.35
C GLY A 158 -8.13 -2.73 24.81
N ASN A 159 -8.60 -1.48 24.88
CA ASN A 159 -9.96 -1.16 25.30
C ASN A 159 -11.00 -1.53 24.22
N LEU A 160 -11.51 -2.77 24.28
CA LEU A 160 -12.59 -3.23 23.39
C LEU A 160 -13.93 -2.55 23.66
N GLY A 161 -14.10 -1.85 24.79
CA GLY A 161 -15.32 -1.12 25.15
C GLY A 161 -15.76 -0.12 24.08
N ILE A 162 -14.83 0.33 23.22
CA ILE A 162 -15.14 1.17 22.07
C ILE A 162 -16.07 0.49 21.05
N TYR A 163 -16.19 -0.84 21.03
CA TYR A 163 -17.13 -1.60 20.21
C TYR A 163 -18.47 -1.87 20.89
N GLU A 164 -18.63 -1.54 22.18
CA GLU A 164 -19.89 -1.82 22.88
C GLU A 164 -21.06 -1.06 22.27
N GLU A 165 -22.21 -1.73 22.27
CA GLU A 165 -23.52 -1.17 21.98
C GLU A 165 -24.46 -1.52 23.13
N ASN A 166 -25.10 -0.50 23.71
CA ASN A 166 -25.98 -0.67 24.87
C ASN A 166 -25.32 -1.36 26.08
N GLY A 167 -24.01 -1.12 26.28
CA GLY A 167 -23.25 -1.66 27.42
C GLY A 167 -22.85 -3.13 27.29
N ALA A 168 -22.91 -3.69 26.07
CA ALA A 168 -22.45 -5.04 25.79
C ALA A 168 -21.66 -5.10 24.47
N LEU A 169 -20.68 -5.99 24.41
CA LEU A 169 -20.01 -6.36 23.17
C LEU A 169 -20.91 -7.33 22.41
N ILE A 170 -21.58 -6.83 21.38
CA ILE A 170 -22.44 -7.62 20.49
C ILE A 170 -22.03 -7.42 19.03
N PRO A 171 -22.17 -8.44 18.17
CA PRO A 171 -21.92 -8.27 16.75
C PRO A 171 -22.77 -7.14 16.16
N SER A 172 -22.14 -6.23 15.41
CA SER A 172 -22.84 -5.07 14.86
C SER A 172 -22.17 -4.52 13.59
N ARG A 173 -22.72 -3.44 13.05
CA ARG A 173 -22.14 -2.70 11.91
C ARG A 173 -21.14 -1.62 12.33
N LYS A 174 -20.93 -1.43 13.64
CA LYS A 174 -20.01 -0.45 14.18
C LYS A 174 -18.58 -0.83 13.79
N THR A 175 -17.88 0.12 13.18
CA THR A 175 -16.47 -0.01 12.82
C THR A 175 -15.68 1.09 13.48
N ILE A 176 -14.47 0.79 13.90
CA ILE A 176 -13.51 1.77 14.39
C ILE A 176 -12.40 1.89 13.33
N PRO A 177 -12.05 3.10 12.86
CA PRO A 177 -10.90 3.26 11.98
C PRO A 177 -9.63 2.93 12.77
N LEU A 178 -8.86 1.98 12.27
CA LEU A 178 -7.57 1.61 12.84
C LEU A 178 -6.47 1.78 11.77
N THR A 179 -5.25 1.83 12.26
CA THR A 179 -4.03 1.73 11.46
C THR A 179 -3.37 0.40 11.77
N ALA A 180 -3.21 -0.47 10.77
CA ALA A 180 -2.39 -1.65 10.89
C ALA A 180 -0.92 -1.26 10.71
N ALA A 181 -0.06 -1.57 11.67
CA ALA A 181 1.34 -1.16 11.68
C ALA A 181 2.28 -2.29 12.08
N SER A 182 3.37 -2.41 11.33
CA SER A 182 4.49 -3.30 11.63
C SER A 182 5.78 -2.66 11.15
N SER A 183 6.80 -2.58 12.03
CA SER A 183 8.02 -1.81 11.76
C SER A 183 7.69 -0.33 11.48
N ASP A 184 8.19 0.20 10.37
CA ASP A 184 7.99 1.51 9.77
C ASP A 184 6.87 1.52 8.72
N ILE A 185 6.21 0.37 8.49
CA ILE A 185 5.13 0.24 7.51
C ILE A 185 3.78 0.30 8.23
N SER A 186 2.87 1.08 7.67
CA SER A 186 1.50 1.20 8.17
C SER A 186 0.47 1.31 7.05
N ILE A 187 -0.71 0.75 7.31
CA ILE A 187 -1.91 0.88 6.48
C ILE A 187 -2.99 1.53 7.32
N GLU A 188 -3.37 2.76 6.96
CA GLU A 188 -4.41 3.53 7.64
C GLU A 188 -5.80 3.16 7.11
N GLY A 189 -6.83 3.46 7.91
CA GLY A 189 -8.23 3.39 7.44
C GLY A 189 -8.81 1.99 7.34
N ILE A 190 -8.21 0.99 8.00
CA ILE A 190 -8.83 -0.33 8.12
C ILE A 190 -10.02 -0.24 9.09
N LEU A 191 -11.11 -0.93 8.78
CA LEU A 191 -12.39 -0.80 9.48
C LEU A 191 -12.88 -2.16 9.99
N PRO A 192 -12.20 -2.77 10.99
CA PRO A 192 -12.68 -4.00 11.59
C PRO A 192 -14.01 -3.75 12.30
N ARG A 193 -14.89 -4.75 12.24
CA ARG A 193 -16.13 -4.81 13.02
C ARG A 193 -16.19 -6.11 13.80
N LEU A 194 -16.80 -6.10 14.97
CA LEU A 194 -17.12 -7.32 15.69
C LEU A 194 -18.24 -8.09 14.94
N VAL A 195 -17.96 -9.32 14.50
CA VAL A 195 -18.89 -10.16 13.72
C VAL A 195 -19.38 -11.39 14.47
N ASN A 196 -18.65 -11.87 15.48
CA ASN A 196 -19.03 -13.04 16.27
C ASN A 196 -18.48 -12.94 17.70
N ILE A 197 -19.21 -13.49 18.66
CA ILE A 197 -18.85 -13.61 20.08
C ILE A 197 -19.05 -15.03 20.66
N GLU A 198 -19.66 -15.96 19.93
CA GLU A 198 -20.14 -17.25 20.47
C GLU A 198 -19.00 -18.20 20.87
N ALA A 199 -17.91 -18.23 20.09
CA ALA A 199 -16.73 -19.08 20.32
C ALA A 199 -15.47 -18.26 20.62
N GLY A 200 -15.64 -17.02 21.09
CA GLY A 200 -14.59 -16.01 21.13
C GLY A 200 -14.96 -14.79 20.26
N LEU A 201 -14.14 -13.74 20.35
CA LEU A 201 -14.37 -12.48 19.64
C LEU A 201 -13.78 -12.57 18.23
N SER A 202 -14.60 -12.32 17.22
CA SER A 202 -14.13 -12.29 15.82
C SER A 202 -14.34 -10.91 15.23
N PHE A 203 -13.27 -10.32 14.71
CA PHE A 203 -13.29 -9.04 14.01
C PHE A 203 -12.94 -9.22 12.53
N ASP A 204 -13.61 -8.52 11.64
CA ASP A 204 -13.46 -8.71 10.19
C ASP A 204 -13.57 -7.37 9.44
N THR A 205 -12.74 -7.17 8.41
CA THR A 205 -12.81 -6.04 7.48
C THR A 205 -13.51 -6.38 6.14
N GLU A 206 -13.85 -7.64 5.85
CA GLU A 206 -14.39 -8.15 4.58
C GLU A 206 -15.73 -7.52 4.15
N HIS A 207 -16.48 -6.90 5.08
CA HIS A 207 -17.71 -6.16 4.73
C HIS A 207 -17.42 -4.83 3.98
N ARG A 208 -16.15 -4.49 3.78
CA ARG A 208 -15.73 -3.38 2.92
C ARG A 208 -15.23 -3.99 1.61
N ASN A 209 -15.59 -3.40 0.48
CA ASN A 209 -15.04 -3.75 -0.84
C ASN A 209 -13.55 -3.34 -0.96
N LEU A 210 -12.78 -3.47 0.12
CA LEU A 210 -11.36 -3.22 0.15
C LEU A 210 -10.67 -4.46 -0.41
N PRO A 211 -9.60 -4.28 -1.21
CA PRO A 211 -8.81 -5.40 -1.68
C PRO A 211 -8.02 -6.09 -0.55
N MET A 212 -8.03 -5.53 0.66
CA MET A 212 -7.35 -6.06 1.85
C MET A 212 -8.36 -6.48 2.91
N VAL A 213 -8.21 -7.72 3.40
CA VAL A 213 -9.02 -8.29 4.46
C VAL A 213 -8.15 -8.70 5.64
N PHE A 214 -8.55 -8.28 6.84
CA PHE A 214 -7.98 -8.72 8.12
C PHE A 214 -9.09 -9.37 8.94
N LYS A 215 -8.89 -10.62 9.33
CA LYS A 215 -9.77 -11.35 10.25
C LYS A 215 -9.00 -11.70 11.51
N LEU A 216 -9.45 -11.17 12.63
CA LEU A 216 -8.88 -11.43 13.95
C LEU A 216 -9.86 -12.32 14.70
N HIS A 217 -9.41 -13.47 15.17
CA HIS A 217 -10.17 -14.32 16.08
C HIS A 217 -9.43 -14.40 17.42
N ILE A 218 -10.12 -14.07 18.50
CA ILE A 218 -9.58 -14.00 19.86
C ILE A 218 -10.39 -14.97 20.72
N GLY A 219 -9.75 -16.05 21.16
CA GLY A 219 -10.38 -17.13 21.91
C GLY A 219 -9.34 -18.06 22.51
N GLU A 220 -9.69 -19.32 22.75
CA GLU A 220 -8.75 -20.34 23.25
C GLU A 220 -7.54 -20.52 22.32
N THR A 221 -7.79 -20.43 21.01
CA THR A 221 -6.77 -20.34 19.97
C THR A 221 -6.96 -19.05 19.21
N SER A 222 -6.06 -18.09 19.38
CA SER A 222 -6.14 -16.81 18.67
C SER A 222 -5.49 -16.92 17.28
N GLN A 223 -6.10 -16.28 16.28
CA GLN A 223 -5.70 -16.38 14.89
C GLN A 223 -5.82 -15.03 14.19
N LEU A 224 -4.88 -14.75 13.31
CA LEU A 224 -4.97 -13.69 12.31
C LEU A 224 -5.03 -14.31 10.91
N VAL A 225 -6.02 -13.90 10.13
CA VAL A 225 -6.07 -14.15 8.69
C VAL A 225 -5.87 -12.82 7.98
N THR A 226 -4.90 -12.78 7.07
CA THR A 226 -4.71 -11.66 6.14
C THR A 226 -4.99 -12.14 4.73
N ARG A 227 -5.74 -11.35 3.95
CA ARG A 227 -6.01 -11.65 2.55
C ARG A 227 -5.86 -10.40 1.70
N PHE A 228 -5.26 -10.54 0.53
CA PHE A 228 -5.24 -9.51 -0.49
C PHE A 228 -5.79 -10.05 -1.81
N GLU A 229 -6.66 -9.28 -2.45
CA GLU A 229 -7.25 -9.57 -3.76
C GLU A 229 -6.74 -8.53 -4.76
N ALA A 230 -5.87 -8.94 -5.68
CA ALA A 230 -5.39 -8.02 -6.72
C ALA A 230 -6.49 -7.83 -7.79
N ASP A 231 -6.69 -6.58 -8.23
CA ASP A 231 -7.71 -6.21 -9.23
C ASP A 231 -7.21 -5.02 -10.07
N LYS A 232 -8.08 -4.48 -10.93
CA LYS A 232 -7.75 -3.60 -12.03
C LYS A 232 -7.13 -2.24 -11.69
N SER A 233 -6.84 -1.87 -10.45
CA SER A 233 -6.19 -0.57 -10.13
C SER A 233 -5.68 -0.50 -8.68
N ASN A 234 -5.13 -1.58 -8.13
CA ASN A 234 -4.80 -1.62 -6.69
C ASN A 234 -3.33 -1.92 -6.36
N ILE A 235 -2.40 -1.48 -7.22
CA ILE A 235 -0.95 -1.65 -7.00
C ILE A 235 -0.50 -0.92 -5.73
N ILE A 236 -1.03 0.26 -5.44
CA ILE A 236 -0.69 0.99 -4.20
C ILE A 236 -1.04 0.13 -2.99
N GLU A 237 -2.28 -0.37 -2.94
CA GLU A 237 -2.77 -1.24 -1.87
C GLU A 237 -1.98 -2.56 -1.81
N ALA A 238 -1.62 -3.13 -2.96
CA ALA A 238 -0.76 -4.32 -3.03
C ALA A 238 0.60 -4.05 -2.38
N THR A 239 1.22 -2.91 -2.69
CA THR A 239 2.52 -2.56 -2.11
C THR A 239 2.43 -2.29 -0.60
N SER A 240 1.35 -1.66 -0.14
CA SER A 240 1.08 -1.48 1.29
C SER A 240 0.88 -2.82 2.00
N PHE A 241 0.06 -3.71 1.44
CA PHE A 241 -0.20 -5.04 1.99
C PHE A 241 1.09 -5.87 2.10
N TRP A 242 1.86 -5.96 1.03
CA TRP A 242 3.08 -6.77 1.02
C TRP A 242 4.19 -6.15 1.86
N GLY A 243 4.31 -4.82 1.89
CA GLY A 243 5.21 -4.13 2.81
C GLY A 243 4.87 -4.44 4.28
N LEU A 244 3.58 -4.41 4.64
CA LEU A 244 3.12 -4.76 5.97
C LEU A 244 3.35 -6.24 6.28
N HIS A 245 3.10 -7.14 5.32
CA HIS A 245 3.35 -8.58 5.46
C HIS A 245 4.84 -8.89 5.69
N GLN A 246 5.74 -8.24 4.94
CA GLN A 246 7.19 -8.35 5.12
C GLN A 246 7.61 -7.81 6.50
N GLY A 247 7.11 -6.64 6.88
CA GLY A 247 7.35 -6.06 8.21
C GLY A 247 6.89 -6.99 9.33
N PHE A 248 5.71 -7.59 9.20
CA PHE A 248 5.18 -8.53 10.19
C PHE A 248 6.02 -9.80 10.26
N THR A 249 6.44 -10.33 9.10
CA THR A 249 7.31 -11.51 9.03
C THR A 249 8.67 -11.26 9.67
N LEU A 250 9.21 -10.05 9.55
CA LEU A 250 10.51 -9.67 10.12
C LEU A 250 10.43 -9.42 11.63
N THR A 251 9.37 -8.76 12.09
CA THR A 251 9.25 -8.29 13.47
C THR A 251 8.47 -9.24 14.37
N ASN A 252 7.74 -10.19 13.80
CA ASN A 252 6.74 -11.03 14.48
C ASN A 252 5.64 -10.22 15.18
N LYS A 253 5.44 -8.95 14.83
CA LYS A 253 4.47 -8.06 15.46
C LYS A 253 3.64 -7.29 14.44
N LEU A 254 2.32 -7.33 14.60
CA LEU A 254 1.37 -6.48 13.87
C LEU A 254 0.41 -5.82 14.87
N ALA A 255 0.45 -4.50 14.94
CA ALA A 255 -0.40 -3.72 15.83
C ALA A 255 -1.54 -3.05 15.06
N PHE A 256 -2.73 -3.02 15.64
CA PHE A 256 -3.89 -2.30 15.14
C PHE A 256 -4.15 -1.12 16.09
N ILE A 257 -3.88 0.09 15.61
CA ILE A 257 -3.75 1.30 16.42
C ILE A 257 -4.91 2.26 16.11
N GLU A 258 -5.55 2.80 17.13
CA GLU A 258 -6.53 3.88 16.94
C GLU A 258 -5.79 5.20 16.61
N PRO A 259 -6.10 5.87 15.49
CA PRO A 259 -5.27 6.95 14.96
C PRO A 259 -5.32 8.25 15.78
N ASN A 260 -6.35 8.49 16.58
CA ASN A 260 -6.53 9.72 17.35
C ASN A 260 -5.89 9.65 18.75
N THR A 261 -5.92 8.49 19.39
CA THR A 261 -5.38 8.26 20.73
C THR A 261 -4.01 7.60 20.70
N GLY A 262 -3.68 6.87 19.63
CA GLY A 262 -2.49 6.04 19.54
C GLY A 262 -2.59 4.73 20.33
N ASP A 263 -3.77 4.40 20.86
CA ASP A 263 -3.99 3.18 21.63
C ASP A 263 -3.92 1.95 20.72
N ILE A 264 -3.17 0.94 21.15
CA ILE A 264 -3.15 -0.35 20.47
C ILE A 264 -4.40 -1.13 20.89
N LEU A 265 -5.27 -1.42 19.94
CA LEU A 265 -6.49 -2.17 20.17
C LEU A 265 -6.28 -3.67 20.04
N PHE A 266 -5.47 -4.08 19.05
CA PHE A 266 -5.05 -5.46 18.88
C PHE A 266 -3.54 -5.50 18.64
N ASN A 267 -2.82 -6.20 19.51
CA ASN A 267 -1.38 -6.42 19.38
C ASN A 267 -1.15 -7.90 19.04
N CYS A 268 -0.93 -8.19 17.77
CA CYS A 268 -0.75 -9.56 17.27
C CYS A 268 0.73 -9.93 17.34
N LEU A 269 1.07 -10.97 18.10
CA LEU A 269 2.42 -11.43 18.38
C LEU A 269 2.59 -12.88 17.91
N ARG A 270 3.42 -13.08 16.89
CA ARG A 270 3.72 -14.41 16.35
C ARG A 270 4.79 -15.09 17.21
N GLY A 271 4.58 -16.36 17.57
CA GLY A 271 5.61 -17.17 18.19
C GLY A 271 6.80 -17.41 17.25
N LEU A 272 8.01 -17.60 17.80
CA LEU A 272 9.25 -17.72 17.01
C LEU A 272 9.25 -18.88 16.00
N ASP A 273 8.39 -19.88 16.18
CA ASP A 273 8.34 -21.10 15.37
C ASP A 273 7.18 -21.13 14.34
N ASP A 274 6.27 -20.15 14.34
CA ASP A 274 5.17 -20.12 13.37
C ASP A 274 5.57 -19.29 12.13
N ARG A 275 5.66 -19.92 10.96
CA ARG A 275 5.94 -19.24 9.68
C ARG A 275 4.67 -18.85 8.92
N GLY A 276 3.49 -19.11 9.47
CA GLY A 276 2.22 -19.02 8.77
C GLY A 276 2.04 -20.18 7.80
N THR A 277 0.79 -20.60 7.60
CA THR A 277 0.47 -21.59 6.56
C THR A 277 -0.07 -20.85 5.33
N ASP A 278 0.66 -20.97 4.22
CA ASP A 278 0.19 -20.53 2.91
C ASP A 278 -0.87 -21.51 2.42
N LYS A 279 -2.07 -20.99 2.13
CA LYS A 279 -3.06 -21.70 1.32
C LYS A 279 -3.27 -20.93 0.03
N ASN A 280 -2.38 -21.16 -0.93
CA ASN A 280 -2.65 -20.97 -2.34
C ASN A 280 -3.85 -21.85 -2.75
N SER A 281 -5.07 -21.31 -2.69
CA SER A 281 -6.25 -21.92 -3.30
C SER A 281 -6.26 -21.59 -4.79
N ARG A 282 -5.92 -22.61 -5.58
CA ARG A 282 -6.00 -22.63 -7.04
C ARG A 282 -7.36 -22.18 -7.59
#